data_AF-A0A645HIL7-F1
#
_entry.id   AF-A0A645HIL7-F1
#
_cell.length_a   1.000
_cell.length_b   1.000
_cell.length_c   1.000
_cell.angle_alpha   90.00
_cell.angle_beta   90.00
_cell.angle_gamma   90.00
#
_symmetry.space_group_name_H-M   'P 1'
#
loop_
_entity.id
_entity.type
_entity.pdbx_description
1 polymer ?
#
loop_
_entity_poly.entity_id
_entity_poly.type
_entity_poly.pdbx_seq_one_letter_code
_entity_poly.pdbx_strand_id
1 'polypeptide(L)'
;MAYCGDARFNMGNSLMVGCAKMGLDFVACAPKEYWPSEELTNTCKALAKQSGGSITQTEDILSGVKDADVIYTDVWVSMGEPMEVWEQRIKELSPYQVNAKVMQAAKPSAIFMHCLPAFHDLNTTIGKEMGARFHRDSMEVSDDVFSSPQSVVFDEAENRMHTIKAVMLATL
;
A
#
# COMPACT_ATOMS: atom_id res chain seq x y z
N MET A 1 -9.25 -2.17 5.28
CA MET A 1 -8.06 -1.57 4.67
C MET A 1 -7.94 -2.09 3.24
N ALA A 2 -7.73 -1.19 2.29
CA ALA A 2 -7.37 -1.54 0.92
C ALA A 2 -5.89 -1.24 0.70
N TYR A 3 -5.12 -2.21 0.24
CA TYR A 3 -3.73 -2.05 -0.18
C TYR A 3 -3.67 -1.99 -1.70
N CYS A 4 -3.17 -0.90 -2.27
CA CYS A 4 -3.09 -0.68 -3.71
C CYS A 4 -1.64 -0.84 -4.19
N GLY A 5 -1.39 -1.63 -5.24
CA GLY A 5 -0.05 -1.83 -5.79
C GLY A 5 0.55 -3.22 -5.51
N ASP A 6 1.88 -3.36 -5.50
CA ASP A 6 2.53 -4.67 -5.29
C ASP A 6 2.32 -5.18 -3.85
N ALA A 7 1.43 -6.15 -3.68
CA ALA A 7 1.05 -6.70 -2.39
C ALA A 7 1.81 -7.99 -2.04
N ARG A 8 2.76 -8.45 -2.88
CA ARG A 8 3.50 -9.71 -2.66
C ARG A 8 4.55 -9.64 -1.59
N PHE A 9 5.06 -8.44 -1.33
CA PHE A 9 6.25 -8.27 -0.51
C PHE A 9 5.90 -8.00 0.96
N ASN A 10 6.92 -7.66 1.73
CA ASN A 10 6.88 -7.46 3.17
C ASN A 10 5.66 -6.66 3.66
N MET A 11 5.34 -5.53 3.05
CA MET A 11 4.25 -4.66 3.51
C MET A 11 2.88 -5.28 3.25
N GLY A 12 2.58 -5.67 2.00
CA GLY A 12 1.32 -6.35 1.67
C GLY A 12 1.11 -7.61 2.51
N ASN A 13 2.14 -8.44 2.66
CA ASN A 13 2.10 -9.65 3.48
C ASN A 13 1.86 -9.35 4.97
N SER A 14 2.63 -8.41 5.54
CA SER A 14 2.54 -8.11 6.97
C SER A 14 1.21 -7.45 7.33
N LEU A 15 0.71 -6.54 6.47
CA LEU A 15 -0.61 -5.92 6.64
C LEU A 15 -1.72 -6.94 6.53
N MET A 16 -1.64 -7.89 5.58
CA MET A 16 -2.61 -8.98 5.46
C MET A 16 -2.64 -9.84 6.72
N VAL A 17 -1.47 -10.23 7.25
CA VAL A 17 -1.37 -11.01 8.50
C VAL A 17 -1.90 -10.22 9.69
N GLY A 18 -1.54 -8.93 9.78
CA GLY A 18 -2.02 -8.03 10.83
C GLY A 18 -3.53 -7.90 10.83
N CYS A 19 -4.13 -7.61 9.68
CA CYS A 19 -5.59 -7.52 9.53
C CYS A 19 -6.28 -8.84 9.90
N ALA A 20 -5.76 -9.97 9.41
CA ALA A 20 -6.29 -11.29 9.72
C ALA A 20 -6.27 -11.61 11.21
N LYS A 21 -5.23 -11.17 11.95
CA LYS A 21 -5.13 -11.39 13.40
C LYS A 21 -6.03 -10.45 14.20
N MET A 22 -6.21 -9.22 13.75
CA MET A 22 -6.93 -8.18 14.47
C MET A 22 -8.44 -8.11 14.14
N GLY A 23 -8.94 -8.96 13.23
CA GLY A 23 -10.34 -8.98 12.83
C GLY A 23 -10.71 -7.85 11.88
N LEU A 24 -9.74 -7.37 11.09
CA LEU A 24 -9.94 -6.31 10.10
C LEU A 24 -10.12 -6.89 8.71
N ASP A 25 -10.87 -6.18 7.87
CA ASP A 25 -10.97 -6.48 6.44
C ASP A 25 -9.71 -6.00 5.71
N PHE A 26 -9.10 -6.89 4.92
CA PHE A 26 -7.98 -6.59 4.04
C PHE A 26 -8.33 -6.89 2.59
N VAL A 27 -8.10 -5.90 1.72
CA VAL A 27 -8.31 -6.02 0.28
C VAL A 27 -7.01 -5.69 -0.45
N ALA A 28 -6.43 -6.65 -1.15
CA ALA A 28 -5.33 -6.39 -2.08
C ALA A 28 -5.89 -5.96 -3.44
N CYS A 29 -5.62 -4.71 -3.83
CA CYS A 29 -5.98 -4.11 -5.11
C CYS A 29 -4.74 -4.08 -6.00
N ALA A 30 -4.57 -5.12 -6.82
CA ALA A 30 -3.40 -5.28 -7.68
C ALA A 30 -3.72 -6.23 -8.85
N PRO A 31 -2.91 -6.25 -9.93
CA PRO A 31 -3.00 -7.33 -10.90
C PRO A 31 -2.71 -8.68 -10.21
N LYS A 32 -3.27 -9.78 -10.70
CA LYS A 32 -3.12 -11.12 -10.08
C LYS A 32 -1.69 -11.53 -9.79
N GLU A 33 -0.77 -11.18 -10.69
CA GLU A 33 0.65 -11.51 -10.54
C GLU A 33 1.27 -10.83 -9.31
N TYR A 34 0.66 -9.78 -8.78
CA TYR A 34 1.10 -8.97 -7.65
C TYR A 34 0.33 -9.23 -6.35
N TRP A 35 -0.47 -10.30 -6.29
CA TRP A 35 -1.14 -10.72 -5.06
C TRP A 35 -0.21 -11.48 -4.12
N PRO A 36 -0.44 -11.43 -2.79
CA PRO A 36 0.25 -12.31 -1.84
C PRO A 36 0.18 -13.78 -2.27
N SER A 37 1.18 -14.57 -1.86
CA SER A 37 1.21 -16.00 -2.20
C SER A 37 -0.08 -16.71 -1.76
N GLU A 38 -0.49 -17.72 -2.52
CA GLU A 38 -1.71 -18.48 -2.21
C GLU A 38 -1.62 -19.16 -0.84
N GLU A 39 -0.45 -19.69 -0.49
CA GLU A 39 -0.17 -20.27 0.82
C GLU A 39 -0.47 -19.28 1.95
N LEU A 40 0.15 -18.09 1.91
CA LEU A 40 -0.04 -17.07 2.94
C LEU A 40 -1.49 -16.55 2.96
N THR A 41 -2.09 -16.38 1.78
CA THR A 41 -3.48 -15.95 1.63
C THR A 41 -4.43 -16.95 2.31
N ASN A 42 -4.22 -18.25 2.12
CA ASN A 42 -5.03 -19.30 2.73
C ASN A 42 -4.87 -19.33 4.26
N THR A 43 -3.65 -19.17 4.77
CA THR A 43 -3.40 -19.00 6.20
C THR A 43 -4.15 -17.78 6.76
N CYS A 44 -4.07 -16.63 6.09
CA CYS A 44 -4.73 -15.40 6.55
C CYS A 44 -6.25 -15.49 6.48
N LYS A 45 -6.83 -16.16 5.46
CA LYS A 45 -8.27 -16.42 5.39
C LYS A 45 -8.76 -17.27 6.58
N ALA A 46 -8.00 -18.29 6.97
CA ALA A 46 -8.33 -19.12 8.13
C ALA A 46 -8.30 -18.31 9.44
N LEU A 47 -7.30 -17.44 9.62
CA LEU A 47 -7.19 -16.54 10.77
C LEU A 47 -8.30 -15.50 10.80
N ALA A 48 -8.59 -14.86 9.66
CA ALA A 48 -9.62 -13.84 9.53
C ALA A 48 -11.02 -14.38 9.90
N LYS A 49 -11.32 -15.63 9.51
CA LYS A 49 -12.57 -16.32 9.91
C LYS A 49 -12.70 -16.45 11.43
N GLN A 50 -11.61 -16.59 12.17
CA GLN A 50 -11.62 -16.72 13.62
C GLN A 50 -11.73 -15.36 14.31
N SER A 51 -11.11 -14.32 13.76
CA SER A 51 -11.05 -12.97 14.33
C SER A 51 -12.21 -12.06 13.91
N GLY A 52 -12.98 -12.44 12.89
CA GLY A 52 -14.14 -11.68 12.39
C GLY A 52 -13.82 -10.74 11.22
N GLY A 53 -12.62 -10.80 10.65
CA GLY A 53 -12.23 -10.04 9.46
C GLY A 53 -12.41 -10.83 8.15
N SER A 54 -11.94 -10.25 7.05
CA SER A 54 -11.95 -10.89 5.72
C SER A 54 -10.69 -10.58 4.92
N ILE A 55 -10.32 -11.49 4.01
CA ILE A 55 -9.19 -11.32 3.08
C ILE A 55 -9.71 -11.46 1.65
N THR A 56 -9.63 -10.37 0.88
CA THR A 56 -10.09 -10.31 -0.51
C THR A 56 -8.97 -9.81 -1.42
N GLN A 57 -9.01 -10.21 -2.68
CA GLN A 57 -8.06 -9.81 -3.72
C GLN A 57 -8.85 -9.43 -4.97
N THR A 58 -8.50 -8.31 -5.60
CA THR A 58 -9.20 -7.79 -6.79
C THR A 58 -8.25 -7.05 -7.73
N GLU A 59 -8.51 -7.16 -9.03
CA GLU A 59 -7.82 -6.41 -10.10
C GLU A 59 -8.56 -5.10 -10.43
N ASP A 60 -9.70 -4.83 -9.79
CA ASP A 60 -10.41 -3.55 -9.91
C ASP A 60 -10.18 -2.71 -8.66
N ILE A 61 -9.34 -1.69 -8.79
CA ILE A 61 -9.00 -0.78 -7.69
C ILE A 61 -10.24 -0.05 -7.14
N LEU A 62 -11.20 0.33 -7.99
CA LEU A 62 -12.33 1.15 -7.52
C LEU A 62 -13.30 0.34 -6.68
N SER A 63 -13.57 -0.92 -7.04
CA SER A 63 -14.33 -1.81 -6.17
C SER A 63 -13.56 -2.21 -4.93
N GLY A 64 -12.23 -2.36 -5.02
CA GLY A 64 -11.40 -2.77 -3.90
C GLY A 64 -11.24 -1.72 -2.80
N VAL A 65 -11.22 -0.43 -3.16
CA VAL A 65 -11.19 0.67 -2.18
C VAL A 65 -12.57 1.10 -1.69
N LYS A 66 -13.64 0.58 -2.30
CA LYS A 66 -15.00 0.89 -1.89
C LYS A 66 -15.20 0.57 -0.41
N ASP A 67 -15.75 1.52 0.33
CA ASP A 67 -16.01 1.42 1.77
C ASP A 67 -14.75 1.30 2.67
N ALA A 68 -13.54 1.45 2.11
CA ALA A 68 -12.31 1.39 2.89
C ALA A 68 -12.19 2.60 3.85
N ASP A 69 -11.83 2.32 5.11
CA ASP A 69 -11.44 3.36 6.08
C ASP A 69 -9.96 3.76 5.95
N VAL A 70 -9.14 2.89 5.36
CA VAL A 70 -7.71 3.12 5.12
C VAL A 70 -7.38 2.64 3.72
N ILE A 71 -6.76 3.53 2.92
CA ILE A 71 -6.07 3.18 1.68
C ILE A 71 -4.57 3.23 1.96
N TYR A 72 -3.88 2.15 1.64
CA TYR A 72 -2.44 1.99 1.85
C TYR A 72 -1.77 1.69 0.51
N THR A 73 -0.60 2.26 0.27
CA THR A 73 0.28 1.83 -0.85
C THR A 73 1.75 1.86 -0.42
N ASP A 74 2.61 1.30 -1.25
CA ASP A 74 4.07 1.34 -1.11
C ASP A 74 4.69 1.48 -2.51
N VAL A 75 5.99 1.78 -2.54
CA VAL A 75 6.75 1.90 -3.78
C VAL A 75 6.59 0.64 -4.65
N TRP A 76 6.35 0.86 -5.94
CA TRP A 76 6.18 -0.23 -6.91
C TRP A 76 7.50 -0.96 -7.25
N VAL A 77 8.61 -0.29 -7.01
CA VAL A 77 9.95 -0.69 -7.44
C VAL A 77 10.94 -0.47 -6.31
N SER A 78 11.85 -1.41 -6.13
CA SER A 78 12.89 -1.35 -5.10
C SER A 78 14.21 -0.84 -5.65
N MET A 79 14.95 -0.10 -4.82
CA MET A 79 16.31 0.33 -5.16
C MET A 79 17.19 -0.88 -5.46
N GLY A 80 17.85 -0.87 -6.62
CA GLY A 80 18.76 -1.92 -7.06
C GLY A 80 18.13 -3.00 -7.94
N GLU A 81 16.81 -2.99 -8.16
CA GLU A 81 16.20 -3.86 -9.17
C GLU A 81 16.62 -3.44 -10.59
N PRO A 82 16.78 -4.39 -11.54
CA PRO A 82 17.09 -4.08 -12.93
C PRO A 82 16.04 -3.16 -13.54
N MET A 83 16.48 -2.29 -14.44
CA MET A 83 15.61 -1.27 -15.02
C MET A 83 14.47 -1.87 -15.86
N GLU A 84 14.70 -3.03 -16.48
CA GLU A 84 13.68 -3.76 -17.22
C GLU A 84 12.51 -4.17 -16.30
N VAL A 85 12.82 -4.52 -15.04
CA VAL A 85 11.81 -4.82 -14.02
C VAL A 85 11.03 -3.55 -13.65
N TRP A 86 11.71 -2.41 -13.55
CA TRP A 86 11.04 -1.13 -13.28
C TRP A 86 10.05 -0.78 -14.37
N GLU A 87 10.45 -0.86 -15.64
CA GLU A 87 9.58 -0.55 -16.77
C GLU A 87 8.33 -1.41 -16.80
N GLN A 88 8.49 -2.72 -16.57
CA GLN A 88 7.36 -3.64 -16.49
C GLN A 88 6.43 -3.29 -15.33
N ARG A 89 6.97 -3.16 -14.11
CA ARG A 89 6.16 -2.91 -12.91
C ARG A 89 5.44 -1.58 -12.96
N ILE A 90 6.11 -0.51 -13.36
CA ILE A 90 5.50 0.82 -13.46
C ILE A 90 4.34 0.78 -14.46
N LYS A 91 4.50 0.11 -15.60
CA LYS A 91 3.40 -0.05 -16.58
C LYS A 91 2.21 -0.81 -16.00
N GLU A 92 2.46 -1.93 -15.31
CA GLU A 92 1.42 -2.82 -14.78
C GLU A 92 0.72 -2.25 -13.54
N LEU A 93 1.44 -1.49 -12.71
CA LEU A 93 0.93 -0.92 -11.45
C LEU A 93 0.43 0.53 -11.60
N SER A 94 0.73 1.21 -12.70
CA SER A 94 0.20 2.55 -13.01
C SER A 94 -1.33 2.70 -12.83
N PRO A 95 -2.17 1.72 -13.21
CA PRO A 95 -3.62 1.79 -12.98
C PRO A 95 -4.03 1.79 -11.49
N TYR A 96 -3.11 1.44 -10.59
CA TYR A 96 -3.33 1.28 -9.16
C TYR A 96 -2.73 2.44 -8.33
N GLN A 97 -2.27 3.51 -8.98
CA GLN A 97 -1.83 4.72 -8.29
C GLN A 97 -2.95 5.27 -7.38
N VAL A 98 -2.61 5.53 -6.13
CA VAL A 98 -3.51 6.21 -5.20
C VAL A 98 -3.53 7.70 -5.57
N ASN A 99 -4.65 8.14 -6.13
CA ASN A 99 -4.89 9.53 -6.51
C ASN A 99 -6.27 9.98 -6.01
N ALA A 100 -6.62 11.25 -6.24
CA ALA A 100 -7.91 11.81 -5.79
C ALA A 100 -9.13 10.96 -6.21
N LYS A 101 -9.12 10.34 -7.39
CA LYS A 101 -10.21 9.48 -7.85
C LYS A 101 -10.32 8.20 -7.00
N VAL A 102 -9.20 7.61 -6.62
CA VAL A 102 -9.16 6.43 -5.74
C VAL A 102 -9.64 6.80 -4.33
N MET A 103 -9.15 7.92 -3.78
CA MET A 103 -9.58 8.41 -2.46
C MET A 103 -11.09 8.74 -2.43
N GLN A 104 -11.64 9.31 -3.50
CA GLN A 104 -13.08 9.60 -3.64
C GLN A 104 -13.96 8.35 -3.75
N ALA A 105 -13.41 7.22 -4.19
CA ALA A 105 -14.15 5.96 -4.27
C ALA A 105 -14.24 5.23 -2.92
N ALA A 106 -13.41 5.61 -1.94
CA ALA A 106 -13.47 5.12 -0.57
C ALA A 106 -14.46 5.92 0.29
N LYS A 107 -14.48 5.66 1.60
CA LYS A 107 -15.29 6.46 2.53
C LYS A 107 -14.81 7.91 2.54
N PRO A 108 -15.71 8.90 2.72
CA PRO A 108 -15.31 10.30 2.90
C PRO A 108 -14.36 10.53 4.09
N SER A 109 -14.40 9.65 5.09
CA SER A 109 -13.52 9.66 6.26
C SER A 109 -12.26 8.80 6.09
N ALA A 110 -12.02 8.24 4.90
CA ALA A 110 -10.86 7.38 4.67
C ALA A 110 -9.57 8.16 4.86
N ILE A 111 -8.57 7.51 5.45
CA ILE A 111 -7.20 8.05 5.55
C ILE A 111 -6.29 7.36 4.55
N PHE A 112 -5.25 8.08 4.14
CA PHE A 112 -4.15 7.58 3.33
C PHE A 112 -2.92 7.28 4.19
N MET A 113 -2.34 6.10 4.00
CA MET A 113 -1.15 5.59 4.70
C MET A 113 -0.09 5.09 3.72
N HIS A 114 1.17 5.18 4.12
CA HIS A 114 2.33 4.81 3.32
C HIS A 114 3.55 4.63 4.22
N CYS A 115 4.32 3.54 4.05
CA CYS A 115 5.43 3.18 4.95
C CYS A 115 6.63 4.12 4.87
N LEU A 116 6.75 4.83 3.74
CA LEU A 116 7.84 5.72 3.36
C LEU A 116 9.17 4.99 3.08
N PRO A 117 10.05 5.54 2.22
CA PRO A 117 9.87 6.76 1.41
C PRO A 117 8.83 6.60 0.31
N ALA A 118 8.28 7.72 -0.20
CA ALA A 118 7.29 7.74 -1.29
C ALA A 118 7.79 8.57 -2.48
N PHE A 119 7.45 8.16 -3.70
CA PHE A 119 7.66 8.88 -4.95
C PHE A 119 6.41 9.67 -5.33
N HIS A 120 6.05 10.64 -4.49
CA HIS A 120 4.88 11.49 -4.69
C HIS A 120 5.14 12.75 -5.54
N ASP A 121 6.42 13.12 -5.73
CA ASP A 121 6.83 14.30 -6.49
C ASP A 121 8.19 14.12 -7.20
N LEU A 122 8.67 15.20 -7.83
CA LEU A 122 9.96 15.27 -8.53
C LEU A 122 11.05 16.00 -7.72
N ASN A 123 10.95 16.08 -6.39
CA ASN A 123 11.92 16.82 -5.56
C ASN A 123 13.14 15.98 -5.16
N THR A 124 13.14 14.68 -5.45
CA THR A 124 14.29 13.79 -5.26
C THR A 124 15.05 13.55 -6.57
N THR A 125 16.33 13.22 -6.50
CA THR A 125 17.14 12.89 -7.70
C THR A 125 16.51 11.74 -8.49
N ILE A 126 16.12 10.67 -7.80
CA ILE A 126 15.46 9.51 -8.41
C ILE A 126 14.07 9.89 -8.94
N GLY A 127 13.29 10.69 -8.20
CA GLY A 127 11.99 11.18 -8.67
C GLY A 127 12.10 11.92 -10.00
N LYS A 128 13.06 12.85 -10.15
CA LYS A 128 13.31 13.55 -11.42
C LYS A 128 13.70 12.62 -12.56
N GLU A 129 14.61 11.68 -12.29
CA GLU A 129 15.05 10.70 -13.28
C GLU A 129 13.89 9.84 -13.76
N MET A 130 13.10 9.32 -12.82
CA MET A 130 11.96 8.47 -13.13
C MET A 130 10.85 9.25 -13.82
N GLY A 131 10.58 10.48 -13.41
CA GLY A 131 9.58 11.32 -14.06
C GLY A 131 9.95 11.65 -15.51
N ALA A 132 11.23 11.93 -15.77
CA ALA A 132 11.72 12.15 -17.13
C ALA A 132 11.61 10.88 -18.00
N ARG A 133 11.92 9.72 -17.44
CA ARG A 133 11.92 8.43 -18.15
C ARG A 133 10.53 7.89 -18.43
N PHE A 134 9.66 7.93 -17.42
CA PHE A 134 8.34 7.32 -17.45
C PHE A 134 7.23 8.30 -17.78
N HIS A 135 7.56 9.59 -17.94
CA HIS A 135 6.61 10.67 -18.22
C HIS A 135 5.51 10.76 -17.14
N ARG A 136 5.94 10.77 -15.88
CA ARG A 136 5.06 10.85 -14.71
C ARG A 136 5.57 11.87 -13.70
N ASP A 137 4.66 12.59 -13.05
CA ASP A 137 5.02 13.52 -11.97
C ASP A 137 5.08 12.82 -10.60
N SER A 138 4.56 11.59 -10.51
CA SER A 138 4.49 10.75 -9.31
C SER A 138 4.27 9.27 -9.67
N MET A 139 4.54 8.37 -8.71
CA MET A 139 4.42 6.91 -8.87
C MET A 139 3.24 6.35 -8.08
N GLU A 140 3.46 5.72 -6.94
CA GLU A 140 2.42 4.98 -6.19
C GLU A 140 1.32 5.85 -5.62
N VAL A 141 1.62 7.12 -5.34
CA VAL A 141 0.67 8.11 -4.83
C VAL A 141 0.90 9.46 -5.51
N SER A 142 -0.16 10.21 -5.81
CA SER A 142 -0.04 11.57 -6.31
C SER A 142 0.20 12.60 -5.18
N ASP A 143 0.91 13.69 -5.49
CA ASP A 143 1.28 14.70 -4.48
C ASP A 143 0.08 15.32 -3.77
N ASP A 144 -1.04 15.50 -4.47
CA ASP A 144 -2.28 16.04 -3.92
C ASP A 144 -2.89 15.13 -2.86
N VAL A 145 -2.74 13.80 -2.98
CA VAL A 145 -3.15 12.85 -1.93
C VAL A 145 -2.12 12.84 -0.81
N PHE A 146 -0.83 12.73 -1.13
CA PHE A 146 0.25 12.66 -0.16
C PHE A 146 0.26 13.87 0.80
N SER A 147 0.00 15.07 0.26
CA SER A 147 -0.05 16.34 0.98
C SER A 147 -1.46 16.71 1.47
N SER A 148 -2.46 15.84 1.29
CA SER A 148 -3.85 16.11 1.69
C SER A 148 -4.07 16.01 3.21
N PRO A 149 -5.15 16.61 3.74
CA PRO A 149 -5.59 16.37 5.11
C PRO A 149 -5.98 14.92 5.44
N GLN A 150 -6.21 14.07 4.43
CA GLN A 150 -6.48 12.64 4.63
C GLN A 150 -5.19 11.82 4.80
N SER A 151 -4.03 12.39 4.46
CA SER A 151 -2.73 11.74 4.62
C SER A 151 -2.27 11.78 6.07
N VAL A 152 -1.96 10.62 6.63
CA VAL A 152 -1.41 10.47 7.99
C VAL A 152 -0.01 9.86 7.99
N VAL A 153 0.69 9.93 6.86
CA VAL A 153 2.00 9.26 6.65
C VAL A 153 3.07 9.69 7.64
N PHE A 154 3.03 10.93 8.13
CA PHE A 154 3.98 11.41 9.14
C PHE A 154 3.65 10.93 10.55
N ASP A 155 2.36 10.85 10.91
CA ASP A 155 1.92 10.25 12.17
C ASP A 155 2.27 8.75 12.18
N GLU A 156 2.06 8.06 11.06
CA GLU A 156 2.49 6.68 10.86
C GLU A 156 4.01 6.54 11.05
N ALA A 157 4.80 7.42 10.43
CA ALA A 157 6.26 7.41 10.55
C ALA A 157 6.73 7.63 12.00
N GLU A 158 6.14 8.57 12.73
CA GLU A 158 6.42 8.81 14.16
C GLU A 158 6.11 7.58 15.00
N ASN A 159 4.96 6.94 14.75
CA ASN A 159 4.51 5.75 15.47
C ASN A 159 5.44 4.54 15.35
N ARG A 160 6.35 4.51 14.37
CA ARG A 160 7.41 3.50 14.30
C ARG A 160 8.30 3.52 15.56
N MET A 161 8.67 4.69 16.07
CA MET A 161 9.50 4.80 17.28
C MET A 161 8.75 4.25 18.50
N HIS A 162 7.47 4.58 18.64
CA HIS A 162 6.65 4.18 19.77
C HIS A 162 6.38 2.67 19.79
N THR A 163 6.05 2.09 18.64
CA THR A 163 5.79 0.64 18.52
C THR A 163 7.05 -0.19 18.72
N ILE A 164 8.20 0.24 18.18
CA ILE A 164 9.50 -0.42 18.44
C ILE A 164 9.84 -0.37 19.94
N LYS A 165 9.65 0.78 20.60
CA LYS A 165 9.86 0.92 22.04
C LYS A 165 9.00 -0.04 22.85
N ALA A 166 7.73 -0.20 22.46
CA ALA A 166 6.82 -1.13 23.13
C ALA A 166 7.29 -2.59 22.99
N VAL A 167 7.75 -2.99 21.79
CA VAL A 167 8.31 -4.33 21.56
C VAL A 167 9.55 -4.56 22.42
N MET A 168 10.50 -3.60 22.42
CA MET A 168 11.71 -3.70 23.24
C MET A 168 11.37 -3.83 24.73
N LEU A 169 10.53 -2.94 25.27
CA LEU A 169 10.13 -2.95 26.68
C LEU A 169 9.42 -4.25 27.09
N ALA A 170 8.65 -4.86 26.19
CA ALA A 170 7.90 -6.07 26.50
C ALA A 170 8.77 -7.35 26.46
N THR A 171 9.95 -7.29 25.83
CA THR A 171 10.74 -8.49 25.51
C THR A 171 12.17 -8.48 26.06
N LEU A 172 12.69 -7.33 26.48
CA LEU A 172 14.02 -7.12 27.07
C LEU A 172 13.90 -6.34 28.38
#